data_AF-A0A5N6IRM3-F1
#
_entry.id   AF-A0A5N6IRM3-F1
#
_cell.length_a   1.000
_cell.length_b   1.000
_cell.length_c   1.000
_cell.angle_alpha   90.00
_cell.angle_beta   90.00
_cell.angle_gamma   90.00
#
_symmetry.space_group_name_H-M   'P 1'
#
loop_
_entity.id
_entity.type
_entity.pdbx_description
1 polymer ?
#
loop_
_entity_poly.entity_id
_entity_poly.type
_entity_poly.pdbx_seq_one_letter_code
_entity_poly.pdbx_strand_id
1 'polypeptide(L)'
;MSEAKDVETDDDDEREPMYDNTDYDHVRFDPIWYRDQGYAGDQMPPEIAEHLGENLEYAHIHQMVGSSRTIFHMCGRPDVVQMIDDPAYVIDDEIVGIPIGCSAVSFLLSRYQEDGIFPCEYIPGMEGGAVRKCAIPASVTGTVTTQEVKALYPYSRQVTRGETIKVVRVQHSANLGKFEKDVMAHFTDGLLRRKDTLFRGLSLLALEKSLAFFLPVISSTNADNEFGPGVYTTDSLATAKKYAGITGAIMVFSTPDERRLTCWEPMGDDWRRLTAHWHGLPLSDIHIPRIYQDADVIKGAMSANHSNAQRRSRFLSPANIKQTVFVSHRGCESLRRELKAIIFIESSK
;
A
#
# COMPACT_ATOMS: atom_id res chain seq x y z
N MET A 1 -29.91 30.25 42.16
CA MET A 1 -30.17 28.85 41.76
C MET A 1 -30.60 28.89 40.31
N SER A 2 -29.66 28.62 39.41
CA SER A 2 -29.88 28.53 37.97
C SER A 2 -29.47 27.12 37.55
N GLU A 3 -30.45 26.31 37.18
CA GLU A 3 -30.26 24.98 36.61
C GLU A 3 -29.60 25.15 35.23
N ALA A 4 -28.36 24.68 35.11
CA ALA A 4 -27.75 24.44 33.82
C ALA A 4 -28.20 23.05 33.38
N LYS A 5 -28.89 23.00 32.23
CA LYS A 5 -29.22 21.75 31.54
C LYS A 5 -27.92 21.20 30.96
N ASP A 6 -27.56 20.00 31.40
CA ASP A 6 -26.55 19.18 30.72
C ASP A 6 -27.03 18.94 29.29
N VAL A 7 -26.21 19.37 28.34
CA VAL A 7 -26.33 19.01 26.93
C VAL A 7 -25.53 17.72 26.81
N GLU A 8 -26.23 16.58 26.79
CA GLU A 8 -25.66 15.33 26.29
C GLU A 8 -25.34 15.55 24.80
N THR A 9 -24.06 15.63 24.48
CA THR A 9 -23.58 15.42 23.13
C THR A 9 -23.51 13.92 22.93
N ASP A 10 -24.48 13.37 22.20
CA ASP A 10 -24.35 12.09 21.50
C ASP A 10 -23.17 12.24 20.53
N ASP A 11 -21.98 11.84 21.00
CA ASP A 11 -20.86 11.52 20.12
C ASP A 11 -21.22 10.20 19.43
N ASP A 12 -22.01 10.31 18.34
CA ASP A 12 -22.13 9.27 17.34
C ASP A 12 -20.72 8.97 16.82
N ASP A 13 -20.12 7.93 17.39
CA ASP A 13 -18.85 7.35 17.01
C ASP A 13 -19.01 6.87 15.55
N GLU A 14 -18.65 7.71 14.57
CA GLU A 14 -18.64 7.44 13.12
C GLU A 14 -17.66 6.31 12.72
N ARG A 15 -17.59 5.23 13.52
CA ARG A 15 -16.73 4.08 13.26
C ARG A 15 -17.46 3.12 12.34
N GLU A 16 -16.86 2.85 11.19
CA GLU A 16 -17.29 1.76 10.29
C GLU A 16 -17.27 0.42 11.08
N PRO A 17 -18.41 -0.29 11.21
CA PRO A 17 -18.50 -1.48 12.04
C PRO A 17 -17.75 -2.66 11.42
N MET A 18 -16.67 -3.11 12.05
CA MET A 18 -15.84 -4.20 11.53
C MET A 18 -16.30 -5.57 12.12
N TYR A 19 -16.82 -6.47 11.29
CA TYR A 19 -17.38 -7.79 11.69
C TYR A 19 -16.31 -8.86 11.92
N ASP A 20 -16.43 -9.68 12.97
CA ASP A 20 -15.52 -10.81 13.25
C ASP A 20 -15.86 -12.04 12.39
N ASN A 21 -14.85 -12.85 12.05
CA ASN A 21 -15.01 -14.11 11.31
C ASN A 21 -15.94 -15.12 12.00
N THR A 22 -16.27 -14.89 13.27
CA THR A 22 -17.14 -15.74 14.09
C THR A 22 -18.62 -15.29 14.13
N ASP A 23 -18.91 -14.07 13.64
CA ASP A 23 -20.25 -13.45 13.67
C ASP A 23 -20.76 -13.14 12.24
N TYR A 24 -20.34 -13.97 11.30
CA TYR A 24 -20.36 -13.68 9.87
C TYR A 24 -21.32 -14.62 9.12
N ASP A 25 -22.06 -14.07 8.16
CA ASP A 25 -22.99 -14.83 7.33
C ASP A 25 -22.25 -15.65 6.26
N HIS A 26 -21.81 -16.84 6.65
CA HIS A 26 -21.16 -17.82 5.76
C HIS A 26 -22.07 -18.32 4.61
N VAL A 27 -23.36 -17.96 4.58
CA VAL A 27 -24.25 -18.27 3.46
C VAL A 27 -24.11 -17.24 2.35
N ARG A 28 -23.83 -15.98 2.70
CA ARG A 28 -23.79 -14.86 1.75
C ARG A 28 -22.40 -14.50 1.27
N PHE A 29 -21.38 -14.82 2.04
CA PHE A 29 -20.04 -14.36 1.78
C PHE A 29 -19.00 -15.45 2.04
N ASP A 30 -17.97 -15.50 1.22
CA ASP A 30 -16.97 -16.57 1.27
C ASP A 30 -16.00 -16.40 2.44
N PRO A 31 -15.52 -17.48 3.08
CA PRO A 31 -14.47 -17.38 4.09
C PRO A 31 -13.18 -16.82 3.49
N ILE A 32 -12.42 -16.08 4.30
CA ILE A 32 -11.14 -15.52 3.90
C ILE A 32 -10.00 -16.04 4.77
N TRP A 33 -8.77 -15.87 4.29
CA TRP A 33 -7.58 -16.14 5.09
C TRP A 33 -7.18 -14.90 5.88
N TYR A 34 -6.94 -15.09 7.18
CA TYR A 34 -6.49 -14.06 8.11
C TYR A 34 -5.12 -14.42 8.69
N ARG A 35 -4.21 -13.44 8.81
CA ARG A 35 -2.83 -13.72 9.25
C ARG A 35 -2.71 -14.47 10.59
N ASP A 36 -3.51 -14.07 11.57
CA ASP A 36 -3.46 -14.64 12.93
C ASP A 36 -4.40 -15.83 13.13
N GLN A 37 -5.37 -16.03 12.24
CA GLN A 37 -6.45 -17.01 12.41
C GLN A 37 -6.40 -18.13 11.36
N GLY A 38 -5.62 -17.96 10.29
CA GLY A 38 -5.61 -18.85 9.14
C GLY A 38 -6.88 -18.69 8.29
N TYR A 39 -7.17 -19.72 7.48
CA TYR A 39 -8.37 -19.79 6.69
C TYR A 39 -9.51 -20.39 7.52
N ALA A 40 -10.66 -19.72 7.57
CA ALA A 40 -11.78 -20.11 8.42
C ALA A 40 -12.67 -21.23 7.83
N GLY A 41 -12.57 -21.51 6.52
CA GLY A 41 -13.35 -22.57 5.86
C GLY A 41 -12.67 -23.94 5.89
N ASP A 42 -13.43 -24.98 5.53
CA ASP A 42 -12.96 -26.37 5.54
C ASP A 42 -11.77 -26.61 4.58
N GLN A 43 -11.80 -25.98 3.41
CA GLN A 43 -10.75 -26.09 2.39
C GLN A 43 -10.46 -24.72 1.79
N MET A 44 -9.19 -24.32 1.84
CA MET A 44 -8.73 -23.06 1.24
C MET A 44 -8.79 -23.13 -0.30
N PRO A 45 -9.48 -22.18 -0.96
CA PRO A 45 -9.54 -22.09 -2.41
C PRO A 45 -8.15 -21.96 -3.04
N PRO A 46 -7.94 -22.55 -4.25
CA PRO A 46 -6.66 -22.46 -4.96
C PRO A 46 -6.18 -21.03 -5.20
N GLU A 47 -7.10 -20.10 -5.44
CA GLU A 47 -6.82 -18.69 -5.71
C GLU A 47 -6.24 -18.00 -4.47
N ILE A 48 -6.79 -18.28 -3.28
CA ILE A 48 -6.24 -17.79 -2.01
C ILE A 48 -4.88 -18.46 -1.73
N ALA A 49 -4.78 -19.76 -1.97
CA ALA A 49 -3.52 -20.50 -1.81
C ALA A 49 -2.40 -19.94 -2.72
N GLU A 50 -2.74 -19.56 -3.95
CA GLU A 50 -1.79 -18.98 -4.91
C GLU A 50 -1.19 -17.67 -4.38
N HIS A 51 -2.01 -16.81 -3.74
CA HIS A 51 -1.54 -15.56 -3.14
C HIS A 51 -0.62 -15.78 -1.94
N LEU A 52 -0.83 -16.86 -1.18
CA LEU A 52 -0.08 -17.17 0.03
C LEU A 52 1.20 -17.97 -0.25
N GLY A 53 1.32 -18.55 -1.43
CA GLY A 53 2.47 -19.38 -1.83
C GLY A 53 2.44 -20.79 -1.27
N GLU A 54 3.37 -21.62 -1.75
CA GLU A 54 3.53 -22.98 -1.26
C GLU A 54 3.88 -22.96 0.23
N ASN A 55 3.17 -23.76 1.04
CA ASN A 55 3.34 -23.82 2.49
C ASN A 55 3.25 -22.46 3.21
N LEU A 56 2.43 -21.52 2.69
CA LEU A 56 2.21 -20.20 3.28
C LEU A 56 3.47 -19.31 3.32
N GLU A 57 4.41 -19.51 2.39
CA GLU A 57 5.66 -18.73 2.29
C GLU A 57 5.40 -17.22 2.34
N TYR A 58 4.38 -16.72 1.65
CA TYR A 58 4.02 -15.31 1.56
C TYR A 58 2.92 -14.89 2.54
N ALA A 59 2.46 -15.76 3.44
CA ALA A 59 1.47 -15.36 4.45
C ALA A 59 1.95 -14.17 5.30
N HIS A 60 3.25 -14.09 5.58
CA HIS A 60 3.81 -13.06 6.45
C HIS A 60 3.72 -11.64 5.89
N ILE A 61 3.54 -11.45 4.57
CA ILE A 61 3.41 -10.13 3.92
C ILE A 61 1.96 -9.66 3.77
N HIS A 62 0.99 -10.52 4.08
CA HIS A 62 -0.43 -10.23 3.96
C HIS A 62 -1.06 -10.03 5.34
N GLN A 63 -1.99 -9.09 5.44
CA GLN A 63 -2.89 -9.01 6.58
C GLN A 63 -4.07 -9.98 6.42
N MET A 64 -4.65 -10.00 5.22
CA MET A 64 -5.77 -10.87 4.87
C MET A 64 -5.79 -11.14 3.36
N VAL A 65 -6.37 -12.27 2.95
CA VAL A 65 -6.51 -12.66 1.54
C VAL A 65 -7.89 -13.26 1.32
N GLY A 66 -8.64 -12.76 0.34
CA GLY A 66 -9.96 -13.26 0.01
C GLY A 66 -10.72 -12.37 -0.98
N SER A 67 -12.00 -12.66 -1.18
CA SER A 67 -12.89 -11.85 -2.02
C SER A 67 -12.92 -10.39 -1.56
N SER A 68 -12.81 -9.45 -2.51
CA SER A 68 -12.91 -8.01 -2.24
C SER A 68 -14.27 -7.67 -1.64
N ARG A 69 -15.34 -8.29 -2.14
CA ARG A 69 -16.71 -8.20 -1.60
C ARG A 69 -16.79 -8.60 -0.13
N THR A 70 -16.23 -9.76 0.23
CA THR A 70 -16.16 -10.19 1.63
C THR A 70 -15.36 -9.21 2.48
N ILE A 71 -14.19 -8.77 2.01
CA ILE A 71 -13.30 -7.89 2.76
C ILE A 71 -14.01 -6.56 3.08
N PHE A 72 -14.73 -5.97 2.11
CA PHE A 72 -15.54 -4.76 2.35
C PHE A 72 -16.66 -5.00 3.35
N HIS A 73 -17.39 -6.12 3.22
CA HIS A 73 -18.42 -6.47 4.19
C HIS A 73 -17.85 -6.54 5.60
N MET A 74 -16.78 -7.32 5.80
CA MET A 74 -16.14 -7.46 7.10
C MET A 74 -15.60 -6.15 7.66
N CYS A 75 -15.27 -5.19 6.80
CA CYS A 75 -14.81 -3.87 7.21
C CYS A 75 -15.94 -2.84 7.38
N GLY A 76 -17.20 -3.25 7.36
CA GLY A 76 -18.33 -2.36 7.62
C GLY A 76 -18.73 -1.49 6.44
N ARG A 77 -18.47 -1.96 5.21
CA ARG A 77 -18.79 -1.25 3.96
C ARG A 77 -19.88 -1.93 3.14
N PRO A 78 -21.12 -2.07 3.67
CA PRO A 78 -22.22 -2.66 2.93
C PRO A 78 -22.63 -1.83 1.71
N ASP A 79 -22.31 -0.52 1.71
CA ASP A 79 -22.48 0.38 0.57
C ASP A 79 -21.64 -0.08 -0.63
N VAL A 80 -20.35 -0.41 -0.41
CA VAL A 80 -19.45 -0.88 -1.47
C VAL A 80 -19.83 -2.29 -1.93
N VAL A 81 -20.27 -3.15 -1.00
CA VAL A 81 -20.78 -4.50 -1.35
C VAL A 81 -21.97 -4.41 -2.31
N GLN A 82 -22.90 -3.49 -2.07
CA GLN A 82 -24.03 -3.27 -2.98
C GLN A 82 -23.57 -2.81 -4.36
N MET A 83 -22.52 -2.00 -4.44
CA MET A 83 -21.95 -1.58 -5.72
C MET A 83 -21.28 -2.74 -6.47
N ILE A 84 -20.64 -3.68 -5.76
CA ILE A 84 -20.07 -4.89 -6.37
C ILE A 84 -21.19 -5.82 -6.89
N ASP A 85 -22.29 -5.94 -6.13
CA ASP A 85 -23.42 -6.80 -6.49
C ASP A 85 -24.31 -6.19 -7.61
N ASP A 86 -24.18 -4.89 -7.89
CA ASP A 86 -24.97 -4.18 -8.89
C ASP A 86 -24.27 -4.18 -10.27
N PRO A 87 -24.88 -4.81 -11.30
CA PRO A 87 -24.29 -4.91 -12.64
C PRO A 87 -24.14 -3.55 -13.35
N ALA A 88 -24.67 -2.46 -12.81
CA ALA A 88 -24.44 -1.11 -13.32
C ALA A 88 -23.02 -0.59 -13.04
N TYR A 89 -22.30 -1.16 -12.07
CA TYR A 89 -20.92 -0.80 -11.75
C TYR A 89 -19.92 -1.77 -12.40
N VAL A 90 -18.68 -1.31 -12.57
CA VAL A 90 -17.58 -2.06 -13.19
C VAL A 90 -16.68 -2.74 -12.13
N ILE A 91 -17.11 -2.78 -10.87
CA ILE A 91 -16.31 -3.34 -9.78
C ILE A 91 -16.54 -4.85 -9.75
N ASP A 92 -15.53 -5.61 -10.17
CA ASP A 92 -15.56 -7.07 -10.09
C ASP A 92 -15.24 -7.56 -8.67
N ASP A 93 -15.85 -8.67 -8.26
CA ASP A 93 -15.44 -9.40 -7.06
C ASP A 93 -14.17 -10.21 -7.37
N GLU A 94 -13.02 -9.71 -6.93
CA GLU A 94 -11.71 -10.32 -7.14
C GLU A 94 -11.13 -10.88 -5.84
N ILE A 95 -10.35 -11.96 -5.93
CA ILE A 95 -9.51 -12.42 -4.83
C ILE A 95 -8.33 -11.46 -4.69
N VAL A 96 -8.29 -10.75 -3.56
CA VAL A 96 -7.28 -9.73 -3.28
C VAL A 96 -6.51 -10.07 -2.01
N GLY A 97 -5.21 -9.77 -2.03
CA GLY A 97 -4.37 -9.82 -0.83
C GLY A 97 -4.12 -8.41 -0.32
N ILE A 98 -4.55 -8.13 0.90
CA ILE A 98 -4.27 -6.86 1.58
C ILE A 98 -2.86 -6.92 2.16
N PRO A 99 -1.95 -5.99 1.78
CA PRO A 99 -0.62 -5.95 2.36
C PRO A 99 -0.68 -5.74 3.88
N ILE A 100 0.34 -6.21 4.59
CA ILE A 100 0.56 -5.83 5.98
C ILE A 100 0.85 -4.32 6.09
N GLY A 101 0.51 -3.69 7.21
CA GLY A 101 0.66 -2.24 7.39
C GLY A 101 -0.51 -1.41 6.86
N CYS A 102 -1.47 -2.03 6.16
CA CYS A 102 -2.55 -1.34 5.45
C CYS A 102 -3.92 -1.46 6.12
N SER A 103 -4.72 -0.39 6.07
CA SER A 103 -6.18 -0.50 6.21
C SER A 103 -6.75 -1.16 4.96
N ALA A 104 -7.51 -2.24 5.12
CA ALA A 104 -8.08 -2.99 4.00
C ALA A 104 -9.02 -2.12 3.14
N VAL A 105 -9.94 -1.37 3.77
CA VAL A 105 -10.88 -0.48 3.08
C VAL A 105 -10.13 0.59 2.31
N SER A 106 -9.23 1.28 3.00
CA SER A 106 -8.57 2.45 2.41
C SER A 106 -7.60 2.05 1.29
N PHE A 107 -6.93 0.90 1.41
CA PHE A 107 -6.10 0.32 0.36
C PHE A 107 -6.92 -0.01 -0.90
N LEU A 108 -8.03 -0.74 -0.75
CA LEU A 108 -8.87 -1.15 -1.90
C LEU A 108 -9.57 0.04 -2.56
N LEU A 109 -10.16 0.95 -1.79
CA LEU A 109 -10.82 2.13 -2.35
C LEU A 109 -9.84 3.02 -3.10
N SER A 110 -8.65 3.27 -2.55
CA SER A 110 -7.63 4.07 -3.23
C SER A 110 -7.23 3.44 -4.55
N ARG A 111 -7.01 2.12 -4.57
CA ARG A 111 -6.71 1.39 -5.81
C ARG A 111 -7.85 1.51 -6.84
N TYR A 112 -9.10 1.25 -6.44
CA TYR A 112 -10.23 1.32 -7.37
C TYR A 112 -10.49 2.72 -7.90
N GLN A 113 -10.24 3.75 -7.10
CA GLN A 113 -10.27 5.15 -7.55
C GLN A 113 -9.17 5.45 -8.57
N GLU A 114 -7.94 5.02 -8.29
CA GLU A 114 -6.80 5.24 -9.19
C GLU A 114 -6.94 4.48 -10.51
N ASP A 115 -7.58 3.31 -10.48
CA ASP A 115 -7.90 2.51 -11.67
C ASP A 115 -9.13 3.05 -12.44
N GLY A 116 -9.84 4.05 -11.86
CA GLY A 116 -11.04 4.65 -12.43
C GLY A 116 -12.27 3.74 -12.41
N ILE A 117 -12.28 2.74 -11.53
CA ILE A 117 -13.35 1.76 -11.35
C ILE A 117 -14.38 2.29 -10.34
N PHE A 118 -13.93 2.97 -9.29
CA PHE A 118 -14.80 3.54 -8.26
C PHE A 118 -15.16 5.00 -8.55
N PRO A 119 -16.46 5.39 -8.55
CA PRO A 119 -16.84 6.78 -8.76
C PRO A 119 -16.38 7.66 -7.59
N CYS A 120 -15.56 8.67 -7.86
CA CYS A 120 -15.06 9.60 -6.82
C CYS A 120 -16.16 10.36 -6.07
N GLU A 121 -17.37 10.42 -6.62
CA GLU A 121 -18.52 11.19 -6.12
C GLU A 121 -19.19 10.57 -4.87
N TYR A 122 -18.89 9.30 -4.54
CA TYR A 122 -19.51 8.58 -3.43
C TYR A 122 -18.78 8.71 -2.07
N ILE A 123 -17.66 9.42 -2.00
CA ILE A 123 -17.02 9.77 -0.72
C ILE A 123 -17.45 11.18 -0.33
N PRO A 124 -18.21 11.37 0.76
CA PRO A 124 -18.58 12.69 1.24
C PRO A 124 -17.33 13.57 1.43
N GLY A 125 -17.26 14.70 0.72
CA GLY A 125 -16.19 15.69 0.84
C GLY A 125 -15.03 15.61 -0.18
N MET A 126 -15.04 14.67 -1.12
CA MET A 126 -14.08 14.67 -2.25
C MET A 126 -14.71 15.28 -3.51
N GLU A 127 -14.11 16.35 -4.05
CA GLU A 127 -14.52 16.90 -5.34
C GLU A 127 -14.26 15.88 -6.46
N GLY A 128 -15.34 15.42 -7.10
CA GLY A 128 -15.30 14.48 -8.22
C GLY A 128 -14.58 15.09 -9.42
N GLY A 129 -13.49 14.45 -9.83
CA GLY A 129 -12.79 14.75 -11.07
C GLY A 129 -12.60 13.48 -11.89
N ALA A 130 -12.71 13.58 -13.22
CA ALA A 130 -12.40 12.46 -14.11
C ALA A 130 -10.93 12.03 -13.89
N VAL A 131 -10.74 10.84 -13.32
CA VAL A 131 -9.39 10.27 -13.17
C VAL A 131 -8.92 9.85 -14.57
N ARG A 132 -7.92 10.55 -15.09
CA ARG A 132 -7.26 10.15 -16.34
C ARG A 132 -6.59 8.80 -16.12
N LYS A 133 -7.04 7.76 -16.83
CA LYS A 133 -6.42 6.43 -16.80
C LYS A 133 -4.98 6.53 -17.33
N CYS A 134 -4.01 6.34 -16.45
CA CYS A 134 -2.61 6.26 -16.81
C CYS A 134 -2.31 4.88 -17.43
N ALA A 135 -1.55 4.86 -18.52
CA ALA A 135 -1.20 3.63 -19.23
C ALA A 135 0.31 3.40 -19.24
N ILE A 136 0.71 2.14 -19.42
CA ILE A 136 2.11 1.78 -19.65
C ILE A 136 2.52 2.36 -21.01
N PRO A 137 3.62 3.13 -21.10
CA PRO A 137 4.07 3.70 -22.36
C PRO A 137 4.33 2.60 -23.41
N ALA A 138 3.93 2.83 -24.66
CA ALA A 138 4.06 1.87 -25.75
C ALA A 138 5.53 1.48 -26.05
N SER A 139 6.48 2.35 -25.70
CA SER A 139 7.92 2.09 -25.82
C SER A 139 8.43 1.07 -24.81
N VAL A 140 7.68 0.76 -23.74
CA VAL A 140 8.07 -0.21 -22.72
C VAL A 140 7.59 -1.60 -23.14
N THR A 141 8.52 -2.51 -23.37
CA THR A 141 8.29 -3.88 -23.86
C THR A 141 8.73 -4.93 -22.85
N GLY A 142 8.59 -6.21 -23.19
CA GLY A 142 9.06 -7.34 -22.36
C GLY A 142 10.58 -7.46 -22.19
N THR A 143 11.36 -6.61 -22.85
CA THR A 143 12.82 -6.61 -22.73
C THR A 143 13.28 -5.38 -21.97
N VAL A 144 14.27 -5.55 -21.07
CA VAL A 144 14.87 -4.42 -20.36
C VAL A 144 15.53 -3.47 -21.35
N THR A 145 15.08 -2.22 -21.35
CA THR A 145 15.67 -1.14 -22.16
C THR A 145 16.00 0.04 -21.27
N THR A 146 16.94 0.88 -21.70
CA THR A 146 17.25 2.14 -21.01
C THR A 146 16.55 3.28 -21.77
N GLN A 147 15.72 4.05 -21.07
CA GLN A 147 14.95 5.14 -21.68
C GLN A 147 15.09 6.42 -20.86
N GLU A 148 15.03 7.57 -21.53
CA GLU A 148 14.93 8.84 -20.82
C GLU A 148 13.60 8.93 -20.06
N VAL A 149 13.64 9.43 -18.82
CA VAL A 149 12.42 9.55 -17.99
C VAL A 149 11.33 10.37 -18.72
N LYS A 150 11.75 11.43 -19.42
CA LYS A 150 10.86 12.30 -20.20
C LYS A 150 10.23 11.59 -21.42
N ALA A 151 10.87 10.55 -21.94
CA ALA A 151 10.33 9.75 -23.04
C ALA A 151 9.20 8.82 -22.55
N LEU A 152 9.20 8.45 -21.27
CA LEU A 152 8.13 7.65 -20.66
C LEU A 152 6.89 8.50 -20.38
N TYR A 153 7.08 9.63 -19.70
CA TYR A 153 6.02 10.60 -19.40
C TYR A 153 6.52 12.03 -19.68
N PRO A 154 5.89 12.79 -20.61
CA PRO A 154 6.39 14.09 -21.07
C PRO A 154 6.54 15.16 -19.99
N TYR A 155 5.74 15.09 -18.93
CA TYR A 155 5.75 16.03 -17.80
C TYR A 155 6.72 15.64 -16.69
N SER A 156 7.47 14.54 -16.86
CA SER A 156 8.45 14.11 -15.86
C SER A 156 9.54 15.16 -15.64
N ARG A 157 9.87 15.40 -14.38
CA ARG A 157 11.01 16.21 -14.00
C ARG A 157 12.25 15.34 -13.89
N GLN A 158 13.25 15.68 -14.69
CA GLN A 158 14.56 15.04 -14.64
C GLN A 158 15.39 15.65 -13.50
N VAL A 159 16.14 14.82 -12.79
CA VAL A 159 17.11 15.27 -11.77
C VAL A 159 18.36 15.83 -12.44
N THR A 160 18.79 15.17 -13.51
CA THR A 160 19.94 15.54 -14.33
C THR A 160 19.54 15.56 -15.79
N ARG A 161 20.19 16.42 -16.59
CA ARG A 161 19.89 16.50 -18.02
C ARG A 161 20.21 15.17 -18.70
N GLY A 162 19.23 14.63 -19.43
CA GLY A 162 19.39 13.33 -20.10
C GLY A 162 19.34 12.13 -19.14
N GLU A 163 18.69 12.29 -17.98
CA GLU A 163 18.47 11.20 -17.05
C GLU A 163 17.76 10.02 -17.73
N THR A 164 18.38 8.85 -17.64
CA THR A 164 17.86 7.59 -18.17
C THR A 164 17.70 6.56 -17.07
N ILE A 165 16.72 5.68 -17.24
CA ILE A 165 16.40 4.59 -16.31
C ILE A 165 16.12 3.32 -17.09
N LYS A 166 16.31 2.17 -16.43
CA LYS A 166 15.91 0.89 -16.99
C LYS A 166 14.40 0.71 -16.89
N VAL A 167 13.79 0.18 -17.93
CA VAL A 167 12.36 -0.11 -17.97
C VAL A 167 12.09 -1.46 -18.58
N VAL A 168 11.07 -2.14 -18.05
CA VAL A 168 10.57 -3.40 -18.58
C VAL A 168 9.09 -3.54 -18.26
N ARG A 169 8.35 -4.21 -19.14
CA ARG A 169 6.97 -4.65 -18.93
C ARG A 169 6.97 -6.12 -18.58
N VAL A 170 6.29 -6.49 -17.51
CA VAL A 170 6.15 -7.88 -17.06
C VAL A 170 4.68 -8.22 -16.88
N GLN A 171 4.35 -9.49 -17.07
CA GLN A 171 3.01 -9.99 -16.83
C GLN A 171 2.75 -10.14 -15.33
N HIS A 172 1.52 -9.84 -14.92
CA HIS A 172 1.07 -10.14 -13.57
C HIS A 172 1.12 -11.65 -13.29
N SER A 173 1.50 -12.00 -12.07
CA SER A 173 1.35 -13.33 -11.49
C SER A 173 0.86 -13.15 -10.06
N ALA A 174 -0.21 -13.86 -9.69
CA ALA A 174 -0.72 -13.90 -8.33
C ALA A 174 0.25 -14.67 -7.42
N ASN A 175 0.87 -15.74 -7.95
CA ASN A 175 2.01 -16.40 -7.34
C ASN A 175 3.23 -15.47 -7.31
N LEU A 176 3.61 -15.03 -6.11
CA LEU A 176 4.71 -14.09 -5.91
C LEU A 176 6.09 -14.67 -6.18
N GLY A 177 6.33 -15.95 -5.86
CA GLY A 177 7.63 -16.58 -6.12
C GLY A 177 7.91 -16.71 -7.61
N LYS A 178 6.87 -17.04 -8.38
CA LYS A 178 6.92 -16.99 -9.85
C LYS A 178 7.18 -15.56 -10.33
N PHE A 179 6.44 -14.57 -9.83
CA PHE A 179 6.63 -13.17 -10.21
C PHE A 179 8.07 -12.69 -9.95
N GLU A 180 8.61 -12.92 -8.75
CA GLU A 180 9.96 -12.52 -8.37
C GLU A 180 11.01 -13.19 -9.26
N LYS A 181 10.86 -14.50 -9.50
CA LYS A 181 11.76 -15.25 -10.38
C LYS A 181 11.76 -14.70 -11.81
N ASP A 182 10.58 -14.43 -12.36
CA ASP A 182 10.42 -13.92 -13.73
C ASP A 182 11.01 -12.51 -13.84
N VAL A 183 10.70 -11.61 -12.90
CA VAL A 183 11.29 -10.26 -12.84
C VAL A 183 12.81 -10.31 -12.70
N MET A 184 13.33 -11.17 -11.82
CA MET A 184 14.77 -11.35 -11.62
C MET A 184 15.49 -11.84 -12.87
N ALA A 185 14.83 -12.64 -13.71
CA ALA A 185 15.40 -13.14 -14.95
C ALA A 185 15.64 -12.02 -15.98
N HIS A 186 14.85 -10.94 -15.93
CA HIS A 186 15.02 -9.78 -16.81
C HIS A 186 16.28 -8.94 -16.48
N PHE A 187 16.69 -8.87 -15.21
CA PHE A 187 17.80 -8.03 -14.75
C PHE A 187 19.07 -8.84 -14.49
N THR A 188 19.75 -9.23 -15.58
CA THR A 188 20.97 -10.05 -15.54
C THR A 188 22.21 -9.34 -14.99
N ASP A 189 22.16 -8.01 -14.87
CA ASP A 189 23.24 -7.17 -14.31
C ASP A 189 23.30 -7.20 -12.77
N GLY A 190 22.39 -7.95 -12.15
CA GLY A 190 22.32 -8.12 -10.71
C GLY A 190 21.76 -6.91 -9.97
N LEU A 191 21.18 -5.91 -10.64
CA LEU A 191 20.59 -4.73 -10.01
C LEU A 191 19.63 -5.11 -8.88
N LEU A 192 18.72 -6.06 -9.13
CA LEU A 192 17.69 -6.47 -8.19
C LEU A 192 18.19 -7.41 -7.08
N ARG A 193 19.41 -7.94 -7.20
CA ARG A 193 20.01 -8.88 -6.23
C ARG A 193 20.87 -8.19 -5.18
N ARG A 194 21.06 -6.87 -5.30
CA ARG A 194 21.91 -6.14 -4.38
C ARG A 194 21.17 -5.90 -3.06
N LYS A 195 21.91 -5.99 -1.96
CA LYS A 195 21.37 -5.78 -0.60
C LYS A 195 20.95 -4.32 -0.34
N ASP A 196 21.45 -3.38 -1.14
CA ASP A 196 21.15 -1.96 -1.11
C ASP A 196 20.09 -1.58 -2.15
N THR A 197 19.15 -2.48 -2.46
CA THR A 197 18.04 -2.20 -3.37
C THR A 197 16.79 -1.92 -2.58
N LEU A 198 16.12 -0.81 -2.91
CA LEU A 198 14.82 -0.43 -2.36
C LEU A 198 13.76 -0.45 -3.45
N PHE A 199 12.57 -0.90 -3.11
CA PHE A 199 11.43 -1.03 -4.00
C PHE A 199 10.27 -0.19 -3.50
N ARG A 200 9.53 0.42 -4.43
CA ARG A 200 8.25 1.07 -4.16
C ARG A 200 7.23 0.59 -5.17
N GLY A 201 6.22 -0.15 -4.71
CA GLY A 201 5.05 -0.47 -5.51
C GLY A 201 4.04 0.67 -5.48
N LEU A 202 3.39 0.93 -6.61
CA LEU A 202 2.38 1.97 -6.76
C LEU A 202 1.56 1.78 -8.03
N SER A 203 0.41 2.44 -8.13
CA SER A 203 -0.38 2.49 -9.37
C SER A 203 0.34 3.27 -10.47
N LEU A 204 -0.14 3.14 -11.70
CA LEU A 204 0.38 3.92 -12.84
C LEU A 204 0.14 5.42 -12.68
N LEU A 205 -0.97 5.82 -12.05
CA LEU A 205 -1.26 7.23 -11.76
C LEU A 205 -0.30 7.79 -10.72
N ALA A 206 -0.09 7.06 -9.62
CA ALA A 206 0.87 7.45 -8.60
C ALA A 206 2.30 7.50 -9.16
N LEU A 207 2.65 6.62 -10.11
CA LEU A 207 3.92 6.66 -10.84
C LEU A 207 4.05 7.96 -11.66
N GLU A 208 3.07 8.26 -12.52
CA GLU A 208 3.12 9.47 -13.36
C GLU A 208 3.24 10.72 -12.48
N LYS A 209 2.45 10.80 -11.40
CA LYS A 209 2.54 11.89 -10.41
C LYS A 209 3.93 11.96 -9.77
N SER A 210 4.48 10.84 -9.32
CA SER A 210 5.82 10.78 -8.70
C SER A 210 6.93 11.22 -9.67
N LEU A 211 6.82 10.89 -10.95
CA LEU A 211 7.79 11.31 -11.97
C LEU A 211 7.63 12.79 -12.35
N ALA A 212 6.39 13.30 -12.39
CA ALA A 212 6.12 14.72 -12.62
C ALA A 212 6.58 15.59 -11.44
N PHE A 213 6.38 15.13 -10.22
CA PHE A 213 6.88 15.79 -9.03
C PHE A 213 7.09 14.79 -7.89
N PHE A 214 8.37 14.54 -7.55
CA PHE A 214 8.74 13.52 -6.58
C PHE A 214 8.61 14.05 -5.15
N LEU A 215 7.38 14.04 -4.64
CA LEU A 215 7.05 14.43 -3.28
C LEU A 215 6.34 13.29 -2.53
N PRO A 216 6.37 13.32 -1.19
CA PRO A 216 5.48 12.51 -0.37
C PRO A 216 4.02 12.65 -0.83
N VAL A 217 3.34 11.53 -1.02
CA VAL A 217 1.90 11.55 -1.32
C VAL A 217 1.16 11.47 0.01
N ILE A 218 0.54 12.58 0.39
CA ILE A 218 -0.40 12.65 1.52
C ILE A 218 -1.77 12.31 0.94
N SER A 219 -2.21 11.06 1.07
CA SER A 219 -3.61 10.73 0.82
C SER A 219 -4.36 10.72 2.15
N SER A 220 -5.57 11.30 2.18
CA SER A 220 -6.52 11.16 3.28
C SER A 220 -6.97 9.71 3.50
N THR A 221 -6.74 8.84 2.50
CA THR A 221 -7.02 7.41 2.55
C THR A 221 -5.77 6.54 2.80
N ASN A 222 -4.56 7.12 2.89
CA ASN A 222 -3.34 6.32 3.07
C ASN A 222 -3.16 5.95 4.54
N ALA A 223 -3.92 4.94 4.98
CA ALA A 223 -3.68 4.24 6.24
C ALA A 223 -2.29 3.57 6.32
N ASP A 224 -1.58 3.54 5.18
CA ASP A 224 -0.23 3.00 5.03
C ASP A 224 0.85 3.98 5.52
N ASN A 225 0.47 5.23 5.87
CA ASN A 225 1.39 6.26 6.35
C ASN A 225 1.71 6.10 7.85
N GLU A 226 2.03 4.90 8.31
CA GLU A 226 2.22 4.60 9.74
C GLU A 226 3.42 5.31 10.39
N PHE A 227 4.34 5.85 9.58
CA PHE A 227 5.43 6.72 10.00
C PHE A 227 5.25 8.17 9.50
N GLY A 228 4.03 8.54 9.11
CA GLY A 228 3.67 9.86 8.61
C GLY A 228 3.91 10.07 7.11
N PRO A 229 3.69 11.31 6.62
CA PRO A 229 3.93 11.68 5.24
C PRO A 229 5.35 11.36 4.77
N GLY A 230 5.46 10.53 3.73
CA GLY A 230 6.76 10.22 3.14
C GLY A 230 6.68 9.41 1.86
N VAL A 231 7.84 9.12 1.29
CA VAL A 231 7.99 8.13 0.22
C VAL A 231 8.40 6.80 0.84
N TYR A 232 7.48 5.85 0.88
CA TYR A 232 7.65 4.53 1.46
C TYR A 232 8.34 3.58 0.47
N THR A 233 9.31 2.83 0.98
CA THR A 233 10.08 1.82 0.24
C THR A 233 10.32 0.59 1.11
N THR A 234 10.61 -0.54 0.49
CA THR A 234 10.88 -1.83 1.14
C THR A 234 12.04 -2.53 0.44
N ASP A 235 12.74 -3.42 1.14
CA ASP A 235 13.76 -4.31 0.57
C ASP A 235 13.16 -5.57 -0.06
N SER A 236 11.85 -5.78 0.08
CA SER A 236 11.12 -6.94 -0.43
C SER A 236 10.41 -6.64 -1.76
N LEU A 237 10.83 -7.32 -2.84
CA LEU A 237 10.17 -7.22 -4.14
C LEU A 237 8.73 -7.74 -4.08
N ALA A 238 8.48 -8.83 -3.36
CA ALA A 238 7.14 -9.35 -3.09
C ALA A 238 6.23 -8.30 -2.40
N THR A 239 6.74 -7.60 -1.39
CA THR A 239 5.96 -6.55 -0.70
C THR A 239 5.63 -5.41 -1.67
N ALA A 240 6.61 -4.92 -2.43
CA ALA A 240 6.37 -3.89 -3.45
C ALA A 240 5.38 -4.36 -4.52
N LYS A 241 5.41 -5.63 -4.93
CA LYS A 241 4.45 -6.18 -5.88
C LYS A 241 3.00 -6.11 -5.38
N LYS A 242 2.77 -6.23 -4.08
CA LYS A 242 1.41 -6.13 -3.51
C LYS A 242 0.89 -4.70 -3.59
N TYR A 243 1.71 -3.71 -3.24
CA TYR A 243 1.38 -2.29 -3.43
C TYR A 243 1.18 -1.90 -4.91
N ALA A 244 1.91 -2.53 -5.83
CA ALA A 244 1.75 -2.28 -7.26
C ALA A 244 0.46 -2.88 -7.86
N GLY A 245 -0.25 -3.76 -7.14
CA GLY A 245 -1.50 -4.37 -7.61
C GLY A 245 -1.33 -5.22 -8.88
N ILE A 246 -2.44 -5.56 -9.54
CA ILE A 246 -2.45 -6.36 -10.78
C ILE A 246 -1.94 -5.56 -11.99
N THR A 247 -2.20 -4.25 -12.00
CA THR A 247 -1.74 -3.31 -13.02
C THR A 247 -1.15 -2.11 -12.30
N GLY A 248 0.14 -1.86 -12.53
CA GLY A 248 0.86 -0.83 -11.77
C GLY A 248 2.33 -0.81 -12.12
N ALA A 249 3.13 -0.29 -11.19
CA ALA A 249 4.57 -0.22 -11.36
C ALA A 249 5.33 -0.46 -10.05
N ILE A 250 6.57 -0.89 -10.19
CA ILE A 250 7.55 -0.94 -9.11
C ILE A 250 8.71 -0.03 -9.50
N MET A 251 8.93 1.03 -8.72
CA MET A 251 10.14 1.84 -8.81
C MET A 251 11.26 1.16 -8.03
N VAL A 252 12.44 1.06 -8.65
CA VAL A 252 13.63 0.41 -8.10
C VAL A 252 14.70 1.46 -7.84
N PHE A 253 15.17 1.54 -6.61
CA PHE A 253 16.17 2.50 -6.16
C PHE A 253 17.39 1.76 -5.61
N SER A 254 18.56 2.40 -5.70
CA SER A 254 19.65 2.08 -4.80
C SER A 254 19.43 2.79 -3.45
N THR A 255 19.92 2.24 -2.35
CA THR A 255 19.88 2.92 -1.05
C THR A 255 20.74 4.17 -1.11
N PRO A 256 20.19 5.37 -0.82
CA PRO A 256 20.98 6.60 -0.82
C PRO A 256 22.11 6.60 0.20
N ASP A 257 23.13 7.45 0.00
CA ASP A 257 24.16 7.68 1.02
C ASP A 257 23.57 8.40 2.24
N GLU A 258 23.32 7.62 3.29
CA GLU A 258 22.72 8.08 4.55
C GLU A 258 23.67 8.89 5.42
N ARG A 259 24.98 8.96 5.13
CA ARG A 259 25.94 9.74 5.95
C ARG A 259 25.59 11.21 6.06
N ARG A 260 24.84 11.70 5.08
CA ARG A 260 24.37 13.08 5.03
C ARG A 260 22.97 13.23 5.60
N LEU A 261 22.20 12.16 5.80
CA LEU A 261 20.80 12.22 6.18
C LEU A 261 20.62 11.93 7.68
N THR A 262 19.68 12.61 8.32
CA THR A 262 19.27 12.25 9.69
C THR A 262 18.39 11.01 9.62
N CYS A 263 18.95 9.85 9.99
CA CYS A 263 18.23 8.58 9.99
C CYS A 263 17.74 8.23 11.39
N TRP A 264 16.47 7.87 11.51
CA TRP A 264 15.85 7.41 12.76
C TRP A 264 15.25 6.02 12.60
N GLU A 265 15.60 5.11 13.52
CA GLU A 265 14.97 3.77 13.62
C GLU A 265 14.19 3.70 14.93
N PRO A 266 12.89 4.06 14.96
CA PRO A 266 12.07 3.97 16.17
C PRO A 266 12.01 2.52 16.67
N MET A 267 12.26 2.33 17.96
CA MET A 267 12.24 1.02 18.64
C MET A 267 11.34 1.07 19.87
N GLY A 268 10.77 -0.09 20.24
CA GLY A 268 10.01 -0.24 21.47
C GLY A 268 8.86 0.76 21.59
N ASP A 269 8.93 1.63 22.60
CA ASP A 269 7.87 2.59 22.89
C ASP A 269 7.76 3.72 21.85
N ASP A 270 8.89 4.14 21.28
CA ASP A 270 8.90 5.16 20.22
C ASP A 270 8.13 4.69 18.98
N TRP A 271 8.34 3.43 18.59
CA TRP A 271 7.63 2.80 17.48
C TRP A 271 6.13 2.71 17.76
N ARG A 272 5.74 2.29 18.97
CA ARG A 272 4.32 2.18 19.37
C ARG A 272 3.62 3.52 19.35
N ARG A 273 4.26 4.58 19.84
CA ARG A 273 3.70 5.94 19.86
C ARG A 273 3.58 6.51 18.46
N LEU A 274 4.62 6.34 17.62
CA LEU A 274 4.61 6.84 16.25
C LEU A 274 3.48 6.21 15.43
N THR A 275 3.40 4.87 15.45
CA THR A 275 2.36 4.14 14.73
C THR A 275 0.97 4.45 15.30
N ALA A 276 0.79 4.49 16.63
CA ALA A 276 -0.49 4.85 17.22
C ALA A 276 -0.97 6.26 16.82
N HIS A 277 -0.05 7.23 16.74
CA HIS A 277 -0.37 8.59 16.29
C HIS A 277 -0.89 8.60 14.85
N TRP A 278 -0.13 8.03 13.93
CA TRP A 278 -0.45 8.06 12.51
C TRP A 278 -1.61 7.16 12.11
N HIS A 279 -1.91 6.14 12.92
CA HIS A 279 -3.14 5.35 12.81
C HIS A 279 -4.35 5.99 13.48
N GLY A 280 -4.20 7.15 14.13
CA GLY A 280 -5.30 7.87 14.77
C GLY A 280 -5.92 7.11 15.96
N LEU A 281 -5.13 6.31 16.69
CA LEU A 281 -5.64 5.59 17.85
C LEU A 281 -6.01 6.59 18.97
N PRO A 282 -7.22 6.50 19.57
CA PRO A 282 -7.71 7.45 20.57
C PRO A 282 -7.07 7.18 21.94
N LEU A 283 -5.76 7.44 22.06
CA LEU A 283 -5.01 7.31 23.30
C LEU A 283 -4.65 8.71 23.82
N SER A 284 -5.00 8.99 25.07
CA SER A 284 -4.96 10.32 25.67
C SER A 284 -3.56 10.93 25.86
N ASP A 285 -2.47 10.19 25.60
CA ASP A 285 -1.09 10.62 25.91
C ASP A 285 -0.06 10.34 24.79
N ILE A 286 -0.46 10.29 23.52
CA ILE A 286 0.49 10.06 22.42
C ILE A 286 1.26 11.35 22.10
N HIS A 287 2.52 11.42 22.53
CA HIS A 287 3.47 12.43 22.12
C HIS A 287 4.50 11.82 21.16
N ILE A 288 4.61 12.37 19.95
CA ILE A 288 5.64 11.97 18.99
C ILE A 288 7.00 12.50 19.47
N PRO A 289 8.04 11.65 19.55
CA PRO A 289 9.39 12.09 19.90
C PRO A 289 9.89 13.23 18.99
N ARG A 290 10.59 14.22 19.55
CA ARG A 290 11.13 15.36 18.77
C ARG A 290 12.01 14.95 17.60
N ILE A 291 12.73 13.83 17.73
CA ILE A 291 13.57 13.27 16.66
C ILE A 291 12.79 12.99 15.35
N TYR A 292 11.47 12.79 15.43
CA TYR A 292 10.63 12.68 14.23
C TYR A 292 10.69 13.95 13.36
N GLN A 293 10.75 15.13 13.98
CA GLN A 293 10.73 16.41 13.26
C GLN A 293 12.02 16.68 12.50
N ASP A 294 13.13 16.10 12.96
CA ASP A 294 14.47 16.29 12.38
C ASP A 294 14.87 15.14 11.44
N ALA A 295 14.06 14.08 11.35
CA ALA A 295 14.37 12.91 10.54
C ALA A 295 14.25 13.22 9.03
N ASP A 296 15.27 12.82 8.27
CA ASP A 296 15.21 12.76 6.81
C ASP A 296 14.67 11.40 6.34
N VAL A 297 15.03 10.35 7.09
CA VAL A 297 14.71 8.94 6.81
C VAL A 297 14.25 8.25 8.09
N ILE A 298 13.13 7.54 8.03
CA ILE A 298 12.62 6.70 9.12
C ILE A 298 12.66 5.25 8.66
N LYS A 299 13.24 4.37 9.48
CA LYS A 299 13.31 2.93 9.23
C LYS A 299 12.61 2.17 10.34
N GLY A 300 11.74 1.24 10.01
CA GLY A 300 11.05 0.51 11.06
C GLY A 300 10.31 -0.71 10.56
N ALA A 301 9.91 -1.55 11.50
CA ALA A 301 8.99 -2.65 11.23
C ALA A 301 7.63 -2.10 10.80
N MET A 302 7.02 -2.71 9.78
CA MET A 302 5.63 -2.44 9.44
C MET A 302 4.72 -2.92 10.56
N SER A 303 3.58 -2.26 10.79
CA SER A 303 2.60 -2.74 11.76
C SER A 303 1.83 -3.96 11.25
N ALA A 304 1.49 -4.83 12.18
CA ALA A 304 0.60 -5.97 11.99
C ALA A 304 -0.71 -5.75 12.74
N ASN A 305 -1.74 -6.47 12.31
CA ASN A 305 -2.99 -6.68 13.06
C ASN A 305 -3.89 -5.44 13.17
N HIS A 306 -4.00 -4.65 12.09
CA HIS A 306 -4.80 -3.41 12.06
C HIS A 306 -6.27 -3.63 12.43
N SER A 307 -6.89 -4.70 11.92
CA SER A 307 -8.29 -5.02 12.23
C SER A 307 -8.55 -5.19 13.73
N ASN A 308 -7.59 -5.72 14.47
CA ASN A 308 -7.72 -6.03 15.89
C ASN A 308 -7.36 -4.82 16.76
N ALA A 309 -6.48 -3.95 16.27
CA ALA A 309 -6.04 -2.74 16.96
C ALA A 309 -7.12 -1.67 17.01
N GLN A 310 -7.79 -1.39 15.87
CA GLN A 310 -8.88 -0.41 15.81
C GLN A 310 -10.10 -0.85 16.65
N ARG A 311 -10.49 -2.13 16.59
CA ARG A 311 -11.63 -2.67 17.36
C ARG A 311 -11.46 -2.61 18.87
N ARG A 312 -10.22 -2.73 19.36
CA ARG A 312 -9.94 -2.92 20.80
C ARG A 312 -9.20 -1.75 21.43
N SER A 313 -8.98 -0.65 20.70
CA SER A 313 -8.11 0.46 21.09
C SER A 313 -6.76 -0.05 21.62
N ARG A 314 -6.17 -1.03 20.92
CA ARG A 314 -4.90 -1.66 21.32
C ARG A 314 -3.77 -1.17 20.44
N PHE A 315 -2.56 -1.12 21.01
CA PHE A 315 -1.35 -0.91 20.23
C PHE A 315 -1.19 -1.98 19.15
N LEU A 316 -0.74 -1.54 17.99
CA LEU A 316 -0.28 -2.41 16.92
C LEU A 316 0.95 -3.21 17.35
N SER A 317 1.19 -4.34 16.70
CA SER A 317 2.38 -5.17 16.92
C SER A 317 3.34 -5.02 15.74
N PRO A 318 4.66 -4.94 15.95
CA PRO A 318 5.61 -4.87 14.86
C PRO A 318 5.66 -6.19 14.09
N ALA A 319 5.66 -6.11 12.75
CA ALA A 319 5.87 -7.24 11.86
C ALA A 319 7.37 -7.50 11.62
N ASN A 320 7.68 -8.63 10.99
CA ASN A 320 9.06 -8.98 10.60
C ASN A 320 9.55 -8.21 9.36
N ILE A 321 8.65 -7.51 8.67
CA ILE A 321 8.97 -6.77 7.44
C ILE A 321 9.34 -5.35 7.80
N LYS A 322 10.46 -4.88 7.27
CA LYS A 322 10.90 -3.50 7.45
C LYS A 322 10.50 -2.64 6.26
N GLN A 323 10.28 -1.37 6.54
CA GLN A 323 10.14 -0.33 5.54
C GLN A 323 11.09 0.84 5.84
N THR A 324 11.45 1.55 4.78
CA THR A 324 12.25 2.77 4.83
C THR A 324 11.43 3.89 4.21
N VAL A 325 11.26 4.97 4.96
CA VAL A 325 10.41 6.11 4.58
C VAL A 325 11.26 7.36 4.51
N PHE A 326 11.19 8.05 3.37
CA PHE A 326 11.86 9.32 3.16
C PHE A 326 10.85 10.44 3.41
N VAL A 327 11.00 11.15 4.53
CA VAL A 327 9.97 12.05 5.07
C VAL A 327 10.29 13.54 4.85
N SER A 328 11.56 13.88 4.65
CA SER A 328 11.98 15.26 4.36
C SER A 328 12.18 15.50 2.86
N HIS A 329 12.20 16.77 2.45
CA HIS A 329 12.59 17.17 1.09
C HIS A 329 13.96 16.58 0.70
N ARG A 330 14.91 16.65 1.62
CA ARG A 330 16.29 16.17 1.41
C ARG A 330 16.35 14.65 1.28
N GLY A 331 15.61 13.93 2.11
CA GLY A 331 15.45 12.48 1.98
C GLY A 331 14.84 12.10 0.63
N CYS A 332 13.73 12.75 0.23
CA CYS A 332 13.06 12.49 -1.04
C CYS A 332 13.95 12.81 -2.25
N GLU A 333 14.68 13.92 -2.23
CA GLU A 333 15.64 14.28 -3.27
C GLU A 333 16.76 13.23 -3.39
N SER A 334 17.25 12.74 -2.25
CA SER A 334 18.31 11.74 -2.21
C SER A 334 17.84 10.40 -2.75
N LEU A 335 16.63 9.96 -2.37
CA LEU A 335 16.00 8.77 -2.97
C LEU A 335 15.78 8.94 -4.47
N ARG A 336 15.26 10.10 -4.92
CA ARG A 336 14.95 10.35 -6.33
C ARG A 336 16.19 10.20 -7.23
N ARG A 337 17.36 10.66 -6.76
CA ARG A 337 18.65 10.50 -7.45
C ARG A 337 19.06 9.03 -7.62
N GLU A 338 18.56 8.17 -6.75
CA GLU A 338 18.86 6.75 -6.78
C GLU A 338 17.88 5.90 -7.58
N LEU A 339 16.91 6.50 -8.27
CA LEU A 339 16.01 5.75 -9.17
C LEU A 339 16.81 5.10 -10.31
N LYS A 340 16.81 3.77 -10.38
CA LYS A 340 17.57 2.99 -11.37
C LYS A 340 16.67 2.31 -12.41
N ALA A 341 15.49 1.86 -11.99
CA ALA A 341 14.55 1.18 -12.88
C ALA A 341 13.08 1.41 -12.53
N ILE A 342 12.21 1.18 -13.51
CA ILE A 342 10.76 1.03 -13.34
C ILE A 342 10.32 -0.27 -13.99
N ILE A 343 9.67 -1.13 -13.21
CA ILE A 343 9.09 -2.39 -13.67
C ILE A 343 7.60 -2.18 -13.79
N PHE A 344 7.07 -2.21 -15.01
CA PHE A 344 5.64 -2.05 -15.27
C PHE A 344 4.95 -3.40 -15.26
N ILE A 345 3.82 -3.49 -14.57
CA ILE A 345 3.04 -4.72 -14.40
C ILE A 345 1.75 -4.57 -15.18
N GLU A 346 1.48 -5.54 -16.03
CA GLU A 346 0.27 -5.61 -16.86
C GLU A 346 -0.56 -6.82 -16.45
N SER A 347 -1.87 -6.63 -16.25
CA SER A 347 -2.78 -7.76 -16.08
C SER A 347 -2.85 -8.57 -17.37
N SER A 348 -2.87 -9.90 -17.25
CA SER A 348 -3.17 -10.75 -18.39
C SER A 348 -4.62 -10.52 -18.79
N LYS A 349 -4.84 -10.15 -20.07
CA LYS A 349 -6.18 -9.96 -20.63
C LYS A 349 -6.92 -11.28 -20.80
#